data_AF-A0A3M1EPG9-F1
#
_entry.id   AF-A0A3M1EPG9-F1
#
_cell.length_a   1.000
_cell.length_b   1.000
_cell.length_c   1.000
_cell.angle_alpha   90.00
_cell.angle_beta   90.00
_cell.angle_gamma   90.00
#
_symmetry.space_group_name_H-M   'P 1'
#
loop_
_entity.id
_entity.type
_entity.pdbx_description
1 polymer ?
#
loop_
_entity_poly.entity_id
_entity_poly.type
_entity_poly.pdbx_seq_one_letter_code
_entity_poly.pdbx_strand_id
1 'polypeptide(L)'
;MAQPKFVPLENYREYPLEEMKQRAAAFYADMRRRRSVRHFSSRPVPREIIENCIRAAGTAPSGANLQPWHFVVVTDPAVKRRIRVAAEAEEHEFYHRRAPQEWLDALAPLGTDEHKPFLETAPYLIVIFVQNYGLLPDGRKIKH
;
A
#
# COMPACT_ATOMS: atom_id res chain seq x y z
N MET A 1 -32.95 10.98 15.62
CA MET A 1 -31.92 10.21 14.87
C MET A 1 -32.53 8.86 14.54
N ALA A 2 -32.35 8.35 13.31
CA ALA A 2 -32.79 6.99 12.99
C ALA A 2 -32.00 5.99 13.85
N GLN A 3 -32.67 4.99 14.41
CA GLN A 3 -31.96 3.92 15.12
C GLN A 3 -31.09 3.13 14.14
N PRO A 4 -29.85 2.79 14.51
CA PRO A 4 -29.02 1.94 13.68
C PRO A 4 -29.66 0.56 13.54
N LYS A 5 -29.73 0.05 12.31
CA LYS A 5 -30.17 -1.31 12.02
C LYS A 5 -28.98 -2.26 12.11
N PHE A 6 -29.02 -3.20 13.03
CA PHE A 6 -28.04 -4.27 13.14
C PHE A 6 -28.48 -5.48 12.31
N VAL A 7 -27.51 -6.20 11.77
CA VAL A 7 -27.72 -7.45 11.03
C VAL A 7 -26.85 -8.56 11.64
N PRO A 8 -27.32 -9.83 11.64
CA PRO A 8 -26.49 -10.96 12.04
C PRO A 8 -25.23 -11.10 11.17
N LEU A 9 -24.15 -11.62 11.74
CA LEU A 9 -22.92 -11.91 10.99
C LEU A 9 -23.03 -13.29 10.31
N GLU A 10 -23.54 -13.31 9.09
CA GLU A 10 -23.88 -14.56 8.37
C GLU A 10 -22.65 -15.36 7.89
N ASN A 11 -21.52 -14.70 7.65
CA ASN A 11 -20.32 -15.31 7.07
C ASN A 11 -19.23 -15.65 8.10
N TYR A 12 -19.59 -15.70 9.40
CA TYR A 12 -18.65 -16.19 10.41
C TYR A 12 -18.32 -17.65 10.15
N ARG A 13 -17.02 -17.98 10.18
CA ARG A 13 -16.52 -19.35 10.00
C ARG A 13 -15.75 -19.76 11.23
N GLU A 14 -16.30 -20.70 11.97
CA GLU A 14 -15.60 -21.38 13.06
C GLU A 14 -14.89 -22.62 12.51
N TYR A 15 -13.67 -22.85 12.99
CA TYR A 15 -12.86 -24.01 12.64
C TYR A 15 -12.51 -24.79 13.90
N PRO A 16 -12.34 -26.13 13.84
CA PRO A 16 -11.80 -26.89 14.96
C PRO A 16 -10.44 -26.36 15.40
N LEU A 17 -10.14 -26.44 16.71
CA LEU A 17 -8.92 -25.88 17.31
C LEU A 17 -7.63 -26.28 16.57
N GLU A 18 -7.50 -27.56 16.20
CA GLU A 18 -6.32 -28.06 15.50
C GLU A 18 -6.22 -27.49 14.08
N GLU A 19 -7.33 -27.30 13.38
CA GLU A 19 -7.34 -26.61 12.07
C GLU A 19 -6.96 -25.14 12.24
N MET A 20 -7.45 -24.45 13.28
CA MET A 20 -7.07 -23.06 13.55
C MET A 20 -5.56 -22.91 13.72
N LYS A 21 -4.93 -23.81 14.50
CA LYS A 21 -3.47 -23.83 14.71
C LYS A 21 -2.73 -24.04 13.39
N GLN A 22 -3.16 -25.00 12.58
CA GLN A 22 -2.55 -25.31 11.29
C GLN A 22 -2.64 -24.12 10.33
N ARG A 23 -3.82 -23.50 10.21
CA ARG A 23 -4.04 -22.32 9.35
C ARG A 23 -3.18 -21.13 9.78
N ALA A 24 -3.09 -20.88 11.08
CA ALA A 24 -2.26 -19.80 11.62
C ALA A 24 -0.77 -20.03 11.30
N ALA A 25 -0.27 -21.26 11.50
CA ALA A 25 1.11 -21.62 11.17
C ALA A 25 1.41 -21.50 9.67
N ALA A 26 0.50 -21.97 8.82
CA ALA A 26 0.62 -21.86 7.36
C ALA A 26 0.65 -20.40 6.90
N PHE A 27 -0.28 -19.57 7.39
CA PHE A 27 -0.30 -18.16 7.06
C PHE A 27 0.97 -17.43 7.52
N TYR A 28 1.46 -17.73 8.72
CA TYR A 28 2.75 -17.21 9.19
C TYR A 28 3.90 -17.60 8.26
N ALA A 29 3.97 -18.88 7.86
CA ALA A 29 5.02 -19.37 6.96
C ALA A 29 4.98 -18.65 5.60
N ASP A 30 3.80 -18.44 5.04
CA ASP A 30 3.61 -17.70 3.79
C ASP A 30 4.03 -16.23 3.93
N MET A 31 3.57 -15.56 4.97
CA MET A 31 3.91 -14.15 5.23
C MET A 31 5.40 -13.95 5.49
N ARG A 32 6.06 -14.92 6.15
CA ARG A 32 7.50 -14.89 6.42
C ARG A 32 8.35 -14.96 5.15
N ARG A 33 7.84 -15.54 4.06
CA ARG A 33 8.54 -15.56 2.76
C ARG A 33 8.60 -14.19 2.09
N ARG A 34 7.68 -13.28 2.42
CA ARG A 34 7.60 -11.94 1.84
C ARG A 34 8.86 -11.14 2.19
N ARG A 35 9.49 -10.55 1.18
CA ARG A 35 10.59 -9.57 1.32
C ARG A 35 10.27 -8.32 0.53
N SER A 36 10.80 -7.18 0.95
CA SER A 36 10.80 -5.97 0.13
C SER A 36 11.78 -6.17 -1.02
N VAL A 37 11.27 -6.19 -2.25
CA VAL A 37 12.06 -6.37 -3.48
C VAL A 37 12.22 -5.01 -4.17
N ARG A 38 13.43 -4.72 -4.64
CA ARG A 38 13.77 -3.46 -5.35
C ARG A 38 14.19 -3.66 -6.80
N HIS A 39 14.27 -4.92 -7.25
CA HIS A 39 14.61 -5.29 -8.61
C HIS A 39 13.42 -6.02 -9.23
N PHE A 40 12.76 -5.38 -10.19
CA PHE A 40 11.52 -5.88 -10.80
C PHE A 40 11.77 -6.33 -12.23
N SER A 41 10.96 -7.29 -12.67
CA SER A 41 10.81 -7.62 -14.09
C SER A 41 9.77 -6.69 -14.72
N SER A 42 9.95 -6.35 -16.00
CA SER A 42 8.94 -5.67 -16.83
C SER A 42 7.85 -6.60 -17.37
N ARG A 43 7.84 -7.88 -16.97
CA ARG A 43 6.83 -8.85 -17.37
C ARG A 43 5.43 -8.33 -17.00
N PRO A 44 4.47 -8.33 -17.94
CA PRO A 44 3.12 -7.86 -17.66
C PRO A 44 2.44 -8.72 -16.59
N VAL A 45 1.59 -8.08 -15.79
CA VAL A 45 0.75 -8.73 -14.78
C VAL A 45 -0.71 -8.46 -15.15
N PRO A 46 -1.60 -9.48 -15.17
CA PRO A 46 -3.02 -9.27 -15.40
C PRO A 46 -3.62 -8.24 -14.44
N ARG A 47 -4.38 -7.28 -14.99
CA ARG A 47 -4.99 -6.20 -14.24
C ARG A 47 -5.89 -6.69 -13.10
N GLU A 48 -6.63 -7.77 -13.33
CA GLU A 48 -7.53 -8.38 -12.33
C GLU A 48 -6.79 -8.78 -11.04
N ILE A 49 -5.53 -9.22 -11.14
CA ILE A 49 -4.71 -9.55 -9.96
C ILE A 49 -4.49 -8.28 -9.12
N ILE A 50 -4.14 -7.16 -9.76
CA ILE A 50 -3.94 -5.87 -9.08
C ILE A 50 -5.23 -5.39 -8.44
N GLU A 51 -6.36 -5.51 -9.14
CA GLU A 51 -7.67 -5.14 -8.63
C GLU A 51 -8.07 -5.97 -7.41
N ASN A 52 -7.84 -7.29 -7.42
CA ASN A 52 -8.12 -8.14 -6.28
C ASN A 52 -7.22 -7.83 -5.07
N CYS A 53 -5.94 -7.49 -5.29
CA CYS A 53 -5.08 -6.99 -4.22
C CYS A 53 -5.63 -5.69 -3.59
N ILE A 54 -6.11 -4.76 -4.41
CA ILE A 54 -6.70 -3.50 -3.92
C ILE A 54 -8.03 -3.75 -3.20
N ARG A 55 -8.89 -4.64 -3.71
CA ARG A 55 -10.14 -5.04 -3.03
C ARG A 55 -9.84 -5.64 -1.66
N ALA A 56 -8.83 -6.49 -1.55
CA ALA A 56 -8.38 -7.04 -0.27
C ALA A 56 -7.87 -5.95 0.68
N ALA A 57 -7.09 -4.97 0.19
CA ALA A 57 -6.66 -3.83 1.02
C ALA A 57 -7.85 -2.99 1.51
N GLY A 58 -8.87 -2.82 0.67
CA GLY A 58 -10.10 -2.08 1.00
C GLY A 58 -10.98 -2.71 2.08
N THR A 59 -10.73 -3.97 2.47
CA THR A 59 -11.47 -4.60 3.59
C THR A 59 -10.91 -4.23 4.97
N ALA A 60 -9.87 -3.40 5.03
CA ALA A 60 -9.34 -2.91 6.29
C ALA A 60 -10.43 -2.13 7.07
N PRO A 61 -10.45 -2.20 8.42
CA PRO A 61 -11.33 -1.35 9.21
C PRO A 61 -10.90 0.12 9.13
N SER A 62 -11.83 1.04 9.34
CA SER A 62 -11.55 2.48 9.39
C SER A 62 -12.41 3.18 10.45
N GLY A 63 -11.89 4.28 11.00
CA GLY A 63 -12.64 5.13 11.95
C GLY A 63 -13.96 5.56 11.33
N ALA A 64 -15.07 5.34 12.05
CA ALA A 64 -16.43 5.61 11.58
C ALA A 64 -16.78 5.01 10.19
N ASN A 65 -16.08 3.95 9.76
CA ASN A 65 -16.20 3.31 8.44
C ASN A 65 -16.01 4.27 7.24
N LEU A 66 -15.21 5.32 7.41
CA LEU A 66 -15.01 6.37 6.40
C LEU A 66 -14.18 5.91 5.20
N GLN A 67 -13.42 4.81 5.33
CA GLN A 67 -12.57 4.25 4.28
C GLN A 67 -11.66 5.31 3.61
N PRO A 68 -10.83 6.03 4.39
CA PRO A 68 -10.15 7.25 3.95
C PRO A 68 -8.89 6.97 3.13
N TRP A 69 -8.98 6.07 2.16
CA TRP A 69 -7.88 5.68 1.28
C TRP A 69 -8.25 5.88 -0.18
N HIS A 70 -7.27 6.33 -0.96
CA HIS A 70 -7.37 6.38 -2.41
C HIS A 70 -6.17 5.67 -3.04
N PHE A 71 -6.45 4.63 -3.82
CA PHE A 71 -5.44 3.84 -4.53
C PHE A 71 -5.37 4.31 -5.98
N VAL A 72 -4.25 4.91 -6.38
CA VAL A 72 -3.98 5.31 -7.76
C VAL A 72 -3.07 4.29 -8.41
N VAL A 73 -3.58 3.61 -9.44
CA VAL A 73 -2.82 2.63 -10.21
C VAL A 73 -2.24 3.32 -11.45
N VAL A 74 -0.92 3.42 -11.52
CA VAL A 74 -0.21 4.07 -12.63
C VAL A 74 0.45 3.02 -13.50
N THR A 75 0.06 2.99 -14.78
CA THR A 75 0.67 2.14 -15.83
C THR A 75 1.32 2.95 -16.94
N ASP A 76 0.89 4.20 -17.14
CA ASP A 76 1.39 5.09 -18.18
C ASP A 76 2.91 5.32 -18.03
N PRO A 77 3.73 4.98 -19.04
CA PRO A 77 5.18 5.13 -18.96
C PRO A 77 5.65 6.57 -18.73
N ALA A 78 4.96 7.56 -19.32
CA ALA A 78 5.35 8.97 -19.17
C ALA A 78 5.04 9.47 -17.75
N VAL A 79 3.91 9.08 -17.17
CA VAL A 79 3.59 9.38 -15.76
C VAL A 79 4.58 8.69 -14.82
N LYS A 80 4.88 7.40 -15.03
CA LYS A 80 5.88 6.68 -14.23
C LYS A 80 7.26 7.35 -14.29
N ARG A 81 7.70 7.77 -15.47
CA ARG A 81 8.97 8.51 -15.64
C ARG A 81 8.96 9.83 -14.88
N ARG A 82 7.88 10.60 -14.96
CA ARG A 82 7.73 11.85 -14.19
C ARG A 82 7.82 11.62 -12.68
N ILE A 83 7.17 10.56 -12.18
CA ILE A 83 7.25 10.15 -10.77
C ILE A 83 8.70 9.81 -10.40
N ARG A 84 9.40 9.01 -11.23
CA ARG A 84 10.79 8.64 -10.98
C ARG A 84 11.71 9.85 -10.89
N VAL A 85 11.68 10.73 -11.89
CA VAL A 85 12.53 11.92 -11.93
C VAL A 85 12.32 12.79 -10.68
N ALA A 86 11.06 13.01 -10.27
CA ALA A 86 10.76 13.76 -9.07
C ALA A 86 11.26 13.05 -7.80
N ALA A 87 11.09 11.72 -7.70
CA ALA A 87 11.53 10.95 -6.56
C ALA A 87 13.06 10.91 -6.41
N GLU A 88 13.80 10.70 -7.51
CA GLU A 88 15.26 10.68 -7.50
C GLU A 88 15.85 12.06 -7.13
N ALA A 89 15.21 13.16 -7.56
CA ALA A 89 15.61 14.51 -7.16
C ALA A 89 15.45 14.77 -5.65
N GLU A 90 14.31 14.36 -5.07
CA GLU A 90 14.07 14.49 -3.62
C GLU A 90 15.00 13.58 -2.80
N GLU A 91 15.26 12.36 -3.29
CA GLU A 91 16.19 11.43 -2.65
C GLU A 91 17.63 11.97 -2.70
N HIS A 92 18.07 12.57 -3.80
CA HIS A 92 19.36 13.23 -3.89
C HIS A 92 19.50 14.34 -2.83
N GLU A 93 18.53 15.26 -2.74
CA GLU A 93 18.53 16.29 -1.70
C GLU A 93 18.48 15.68 -0.28
N PHE A 94 17.80 14.54 -0.11
CA PHE A 94 17.75 13.83 1.16
C PHE A 94 19.12 13.26 1.57
N TYR A 95 19.72 12.41 0.73
CA TYR A 95 20.99 11.74 1.03
C TYR A 95 22.15 12.72 1.19
N HIS A 96 22.17 13.81 0.43
CA HIS A 96 23.32 14.74 0.42
C HIS A 96 23.17 15.92 1.36
N ARG A 97 21.95 16.26 1.82
CA ARG A 97 21.75 17.49 2.64
C ARG A 97 20.88 17.34 3.87
N ARG A 98 19.93 16.39 3.91
CA ARG A 98 18.89 16.35 4.94
C ARG A 98 18.93 15.13 5.84
N ALA A 99 19.61 14.06 5.45
CA ALA A 99 19.67 12.83 6.20
C ALA A 99 20.65 12.96 7.39
N PRO A 100 20.20 12.75 8.64
CA PRO A 100 21.11 12.59 9.78
C PRO A 100 22.03 11.38 9.56
N GLN A 101 23.26 11.43 10.07
CA GLN A 101 24.23 10.34 9.91
C GLN A 101 23.70 9.00 10.43
N GLU A 102 23.02 9.00 11.58
CA GLU A 102 22.40 7.80 12.16
C GLU A 102 21.39 7.14 11.20
N TRP A 103 20.69 7.94 10.40
CA TRP A 103 19.75 7.45 9.41
C TRP A 103 20.47 6.83 8.21
N LEU A 104 21.56 7.45 7.75
CA LEU A 104 22.40 6.90 6.68
C LEU A 104 23.01 5.55 7.08
N ASP A 105 23.49 5.44 8.32
CA ASP A 105 24.05 4.21 8.86
C ASP A 105 23.00 3.09 8.93
N ALA A 106 21.75 3.43 9.27
CA ALA A 106 20.65 2.48 9.27
C ALA A 106 20.24 2.02 7.85
N LEU A 107 20.44 2.87 6.83
CA LEU A 107 20.16 2.55 5.43
C LEU A 107 21.29 1.76 4.75
N ALA A 108 22.54 1.93 5.19
CA ALA A 108 23.71 1.32 4.56
C ALA A 108 23.58 -0.21 4.34
N PRO A 109 23.07 -1.03 5.29
CA PRO A 109 22.90 -2.47 5.08
C PRO A 109 21.85 -2.82 4.02
N LEU A 110 20.95 -1.89 3.68
CA LEU A 110 19.91 -2.11 2.69
C LEU A 110 20.39 -1.92 1.25
N GLY A 111 21.57 -1.31 1.06
CA GLY A 111 22.14 -1.01 -0.26
C GLY A 111 21.24 -0.12 -1.11
N THR A 112 20.50 0.79 -0.47
CA THR A 112 19.62 1.74 -1.16
C THR A 112 20.36 3.03 -1.46
N ASP A 113 20.15 3.56 -2.67
CA ASP A 113 20.65 4.85 -3.11
C ASP A 113 19.51 5.73 -3.62
N GLU A 114 19.88 6.85 -4.24
CA GLU A 114 18.95 7.79 -4.87
C GLU A 114 18.30 7.24 -6.14
N HIS A 115 18.89 6.22 -6.79
CA HIS A 115 18.39 5.68 -8.05
C HIS A 115 17.20 4.74 -7.83
N LYS A 116 16.09 5.00 -8.54
CA LYS A 116 14.83 4.26 -8.41
C LYS A 116 14.36 3.67 -9.75
N PRO A 117 15.18 2.88 -10.47
CA PRO A 117 14.83 2.34 -11.79
C PRO A 117 13.59 1.45 -11.78
N PHE A 118 13.25 0.88 -10.62
CA PHE A 118 12.03 0.09 -10.45
C PHE A 118 10.74 0.89 -10.65
N LEU A 119 10.77 2.22 -10.49
CA LEU A 119 9.60 3.08 -10.74
C LEU A 119 9.18 3.09 -12.21
N GLU A 120 10.10 2.81 -13.13
CA GLU A 120 9.77 2.65 -14.55
C GLU A 120 9.65 1.16 -14.95
N THR A 121 10.52 0.31 -14.39
CA THR A 121 10.59 -1.12 -14.77
C THR A 121 9.35 -1.90 -14.32
N ALA A 122 8.80 -1.60 -13.14
CA ALA A 122 7.62 -2.29 -12.65
C ALA A 122 6.39 -1.99 -13.55
N PRO A 123 5.57 -3.01 -13.88
CA PRO A 123 4.42 -2.82 -14.75
C PRO A 123 3.33 -1.92 -14.14
N TYR A 124 3.24 -1.88 -12.80
CA TYR A 124 2.28 -1.07 -12.06
C TYR A 124 2.98 -0.34 -10.91
N LEU A 125 2.65 0.94 -10.72
CA LEU A 125 2.86 1.63 -9.44
C LEU A 125 1.50 1.78 -8.76
N ILE A 126 1.40 1.36 -7.50
CA ILE A 126 0.21 1.59 -6.66
C ILE A 126 0.58 2.71 -5.69
N VAL A 127 0.04 3.90 -5.92
CA VAL A 127 0.24 5.06 -5.05
C VAL A 127 -0.95 5.15 -4.10
N ILE A 128 -0.68 5.10 -2.80
CA ILE A 128 -1.70 5.08 -1.76
C ILE A 128 -1.76 6.45 -1.10
N PHE A 129 -2.92 7.09 -1.15
CA PHE A 129 -3.17 8.37 -0.49
C PHE A 129 -4.11 8.18 0.71
N VAL A 130 -3.79 8.85 1.80
CA VAL A 130 -4.73 9.08 2.90
C VAL A 130 -5.62 10.29 2.57
N GLN A 131 -6.93 10.14 2.73
CA GLN A 131 -7.89 11.22 2.61
C GLN A 131 -8.13 11.84 3.99
N ASN A 132 -7.41 12.91 4.32
CA ASN A 132 -7.52 13.59 5.62
C ASN A 132 -8.90 14.27 5.86
N TYR A 133 -9.64 14.51 4.78
CA TYR A 133 -10.98 15.05 4.83
C TYR A 133 -11.80 14.59 3.63
N GLY A 134 -13.11 14.48 3.83
CA GLY A 134 -14.13 14.33 2.79
C GLY A 134 -14.80 15.66 2.48
N LEU A 135 -15.47 15.74 1.34
CA LEU A 135 -16.33 16.86 0.96
C LEU A 135 -17.78 16.41 1.01
N LEU A 136 -18.61 17.16 1.73
CA LEU A 136 -20.06 17.02 1.69
C LEU A 136 -20.62 17.54 0.36
N PRO A 137 -21.85 17.15 -0.03
CA PRO A 137 -22.53 17.69 -1.21
C PRO A 137 -22.65 19.23 -1.21
N ASP A 138 -22.62 19.86 -0.04
CA ASP A 138 -22.67 21.32 0.14
C ASP A 138 -21.27 21.99 0.17
N GLY A 139 -20.20 21.23 -0.09
CA GLY A 139 -18.83 21.72 -0.14
C GLY A 139 -18.13 21.83 1.22
N ARG A 140 -18.80 21.57 2.34
CA ARG A 140 -18.14 21.57 3.65
C ARG A 140 -17.17 20.39 3.78
N LYS A 141 -16.04 20.64 4.44
CA LYS A 141 -15.05 19.61 4.76
C LYS A 141 -15.46 18.86 6.03
N ILE A 142 -15.46 17.53 5.97
CA ILE A 142 -15.53 16.66 7.15
C ILE A 142 -14.17 16.03 7.33
N LYS A 143 -13.56 16.20 8.50
CA LYS A 143 -12.32 15.51 8.85
C LYS A 143 -12.60 14.00 8.95
N HIS A 144 -11.77 13.21 8.28
CA HIS A 144 -11.80 11.76 8.42
C HIS A 144 -11.03 11.28 9.65
#